data_AF-A0A4Z0Q9P0-F1
#
_entry.id   AF-A0A4Z0Q9P0-F1
#
_cell.length_a   1.000
_cell.length_b   1.000
_cell.length_c   1.000
_cell.angle_alpha   90.00
_cell.angle_beta   90.00
_cell.angle_gamma   90.00
#
_symmetry.space_group_name_H-M   'P 1'
#
loop_
_entity.id
_entity.type
_entity.pdbx_description
1 polymer ?
#
loop_
_entity_poly.entity_id
_entity_poly.type
_entity_poly.pdbx_seq_one_letter_code
_entity_poly.pdbx_strand_id
1 'polypeptide(L)'
;MPFLDQRVEQLPAWLAASPAQRLTFTVGIPHGASDDQLSTYVAASISAYQAEFNHMPLFGIRADRRLSFAQLKHITGLLQKQGINRFSLLTDAQSY
;
A
#
# COMPACT_ATOMS: atom_id res chain seq x y z
N MET A 1 -12.50 4.65 4.51
CA MET A 1 -13.16 3.75 3.54
C MET A 1 -12.11 2.86 2.91
N PRO A 2 -12.12 1.54 3.09
CA PRO A 2 -11.18 0.65 2.43
C PRO A 2 -11.79 0.20 1.09
N PHE A 3 -11.47 0.91 0.02
CA PHE A 3 -11.52 0.34 -1.33
C PHE A 3 -10.29 0.83 -2.08
N LEU A 4 -9.17 0.23 -1.73
CA LEU A 4 -8.02 0.08 -2.61
C LEU A 4 -7.94 -1.44 -2.80
N ASP A 5 -7.74 -1.92 -4.03
CA ASP A 5 -7.31 -3.31 -4.37
C ASP A 5 -8.32 -4.33 -4.88
N GLN A 6 -9.45 -3.87 -5.39
CA GLN A 6 -10.31 -4.68 -6.25
C GLN A 6 -10.61 -3.86 -7.51
N ARG A 7 -10.68 -4.51 -8.68
CA ARG A 7 -11.19 -3.81 -9.87
C ARG A 7 -12.61 -3.34 -9.57
N VAL A 8 -13.04 -2.18 -10.07
CA VAL A 8 -14.34 -1.58 -9.69
C VAL A 8 -15.52 -2.54 -9.94
N GLU A 9 -15.36 -3.46 -10.88
CA GLU A 9 -16.34 -4.50 -11.23
C GLU A 9 -16.52 -5.56 -10.12
N GLN A 10 -15.58 -5.69 -9.19
CA GLN A 10 -15.66 -6.59 -8.04
C GLN A 10 -16.29 -5.92 -6.79
N LEU A 11 -16.46 -4.60 -6.81
CA LEU A 11 -17.09 -3.84 -5.73
C LEU A 11 -18.50 -4.34 -5.39
N PRO A 12 -19.41 -4.64 -6.36
CA PRO A 12 -20.75 -5.14 -6.05
C PRO A 12 -20.71 -6.48 -5.30
N ALA A 13 -19.80 -7.38 -5.68
CA ALA A 13 -19.64 -8.69 -5.05
C ALA A 13 -19.12 -8.57 -3.61
N TRP A 14 -18.15 -7.68 -3.37
CA TRP A 14 -17.63 -7.42 -2.03
C TRP A 14 -18.67 -6.75 -1.11
N LEU A 15 -19.43 -5.78 -1.62
CA LEU A 15 -20.51 -5.13 -0.87
C LEU A 15 -21.63 -6.12 -0.53
N ALA A 16 -21.89 -7.10 -1.38
CA ALA A 16 -22.86 -8.17 -1.12
C ALA A 16 -22.33 -9.25 -0.15
N ALA A 17 -21.02 -9.35 0.08
CA ALA A 17 -20.42 -10.35 0.96
C ALA A 17 -20.70 -10.08 2.45
N SER A 18 -20.88 -11.15 3.23
CA SER A 18 -21.00 -11.09 4.69
C SER A 18 -19.69 -10.65 5.36
N PRO A 19 -19.71 -10.19 6.63
CA PRO A 19 -18.50 -9.81 7.35
C PRO A 19 -17.42 -10.90 7.37
N ALA A 20 -17.80 -12.17 7.52
CA ALA A 20 -16.86 -13.30 7.51
C ALA A 20 -16.25 -13.55 6.13
N GLN A 21 -17.04 -13.42 5.06
CA GLN A 21 -16.55 -13.56 3.68
C GLN A 21 -15.63 -12.42 3.28
N ARG A 22 -15.88 -11.19 3.76
CA ARG A 22 -14.99 -10.05 3.49
C ARG A 22 -13.58 -10.22 4.06
N LEU A 23 -13.42 -11.05 5.10
CA LEU A 23 -12.11 -11.37 5.68
C LEU A 23 -11.28 -12.32 4.78
N THR A 24 -11.90 -13.02 3.83
CA THR A 24 -11.20 -13.91 2.90
C THR A 24 -10.76 -13.21 1.61
N PHE A 25 -11.18 -11.96 1.40
CA PHE A 25 -10.62 -11.14 0.33
C PHE A 25 -9.23 -10.69 0.74
N THR A 26 -8.25 -10.86 -0.13
CA THR A 26 -6.91 -10.29 0.07
C THR A 26 -7.04 -8.77 0.05
N VAL A 27 -7.02 -8.15 1.22
CA VAL A 27 -7.02 -6.70 1.38
C VAL A 27 -5.58 -6.21 1.16
N GLY A 28 -5.36 -5.27 0.24
CA GLY A 28 -4.04 -4.65 0.02
C GLY A 28 -3.53 -4.74 -1.42
N ILE A 29 -2.66 -3.79 -1.80
CA ILE A 29 -2.23 -3.60 -3.19
C ILE A 29 -1.31 -4.77 -3.58
N PRO A 30 -1.60 -5.49 -4.68
CA PRO A 30 -0.72 -6.53 -5.19
C PRO A 30 0.70 -5.98 -5.38
N HIS A 31 1.69 -6.70 -4.87
CA HIS A 31 3.11 -6.31 -4.89
C HIS A 31 4.03 -7.52 -5.11
N GLY A 32 3.50 -8.59 -5.71
CA GLY A 32 4.21 -9.83 -5.98
C GLY A 32 4.87 -9.83 -7.36
N ALA A 33 5.79 -10.76 -7.60
CA ALA A 33 6.55 -10.81 -8.86
C ALA A 33 5.68 -10.95 -10.13
N SER A 34 4.49 -11.54 -10.03
CA SER A 34 3.54 -11.70 -11.14
C SER A 34 2.50 -10.58 -11.25
N ASP A 35 2.37 -9.75 -10.21
CA ASP A 35 1.37 -8.67 -10.12
C ASP A 35 1.84 -7.63 -9.08
N ASP A 36 2.56 -6.60 -9.55
CA ASP A 36 3.13 -5.52 -8.74
C ASP A 36 2.46 -4.17 -9.05
N GLN A 37 1.18 -4.09 -8.70
CA GLN A 37 0.41 -2.86 -8.82
C GLN A 37 0.86 -1.80 -7.82
N LEU A 38 1.39 -2.19 -6.66
CA LEU A 38 1.90 -1.25 -5.65
C LEU A 38 2.98 -0.36 -6.28
N SER A 39 3.90 -0.98 -7.02
CA SER A 39 4.90 -0.23 -7.74
C SER A 39 4.30 0.77 -8.74
N THR A 40 3.29 0.33 -9.50
CA THR A 40 2.59 1.18 -10.47
C THR A 40 1.88 2.37 -9.80
N TYR A 41 1.17 2.14 -8.70
CA TYR A 41 0.47 3.18 -7.96
C TYR A 41 1.43 4.23 -7.38
N VAL A 42 2.57 3.80 -6.85
CA VAL A 42 3.58 4.72 -6.31
C VAL A 42 4.18 5.57 -7.43
N ALA A 43 4.54 4.97 -8.57
CA ALA A 43 5.06 5.73 -9.72
C ALA A 43 4.05 6.73 -10.28
N ALA A 44 2.78 6.33 -10.42
CA ALA A 44 1.70 7.22 -10.86
C ALA A 44 1.48 8.38 -9.89
N SER A 45 1.54 8.09 -8.58
CA SER A 45 1.39 9.10 -7.52
C SER A 45 2.53 10.12 -7.53
N ILE A 46 3.78 9.68 -7.75
CA ILE A 46 4.93 10.60 -7.92
C ILE A 46 4.70 11.51 -9.11
N SER A 47 4.33 10.95 -10.26
CA SER A 47 4.11 11.71 -11.50
C SER A 47 3.01 12.76 -11.32
N ALA A 48 1.86 12.37 -10.76
CA ALA A 48 0.75 13.28 -10.50
C ALA A 48 1.15 14.40 -9.53
N TYR A 49 1.83 14.06 -8.43
CA TYR A 49 2.24 15.02 -7.41
C TYR A 49 3.29 16.01 -7.95
N GLN A 50 4.26 15.53 -8.73
CA GLN A 50 5.25 16.40 -9.37
C GLN A 50 4.62 17.34 -10.39
N ALA A 51 3.63 16.87 -11.16
CA ALA A 51 2.92 17.71 -12.11
C ALA A 51 2.16 18.86 -11.43
N GLU A 52 1.63 18.62 -10.22
CA GLU A 52 0.86 19.62 -9.48
C GLU A 52 1.73 20.56 -8.63
N PHE A 53 2.76 20.03 -7.95
CA PHE A 53 3.52 20.77 -6.94
C PHE A 53 4.99 21.03 -7.32
N ASN A 54 5.48 20.44 -8.42
CA ASN A 54 6.87 20.58 -8.89
C ASN A 54 7.95 20.18 -7.86
N HIS A 55 7.62 19.25 -6.97
CA HIS A 55 8.59 18.65 -6.04
C HIS A 55 8.28 17.18 -5.78
N MET A 56 9.26 16.45 -5.24
CA MET A 56 9.08 15.04 -4.87
C MET A 56 8.14 14.93 -3.66
N PRO A 57 7.16 14.00 -3.67
CA PRO A 57 6.34 13.74 -2.49
C PRO A 57 7.16 13.10 -1.37
N LEU A 58 6.75 13.38 -0.13
CA LEU A 58 7.21 12.67 1.06
C LEU A 58 6.27 11.49 1.33
N PHE A 59 6.82 10.29 1.43
CA PHE A 59 6.05 9.08 1.70
C PHE A 59 5.94 8.80 3.19
N GLY A 60 4.74 8.46 3.65
CA GLY A 60 4.48 7.96 4.99
C GLY A 60 4.00 6.51 4.95
N ILE A 61 4.67 5.62 5.67
CA ILE A 61 4.27 4.24 5.85
C ILE A 61 3.73 4.10 7.27
N ARG A 62 2.47 3.72 7.41
CA ARG A 62 1.90 3.36 8.71
C ARG A 62 1.77 1.84 8.79
N ALA A 63 2.53 1.21 9.67
CA ALA A 63 2.48 -0.21 9.89
C ALA A 63 1.64 -0.54 11.14
N ASP A 64 0.65 -1.42 10.97
CA ASP A 64 -0.11 -2.01 12.07
C ASP A 64 0.76 -3.06 12.81
N ARG A 65 0.43 -3.33 14.08
CA ARG A 65 1.06 -4.34 14.96
C ARG A 65 1.05 -5.75 14.39
N ARG A 66 0.16 -6.02 13.44
CA ARG A 66 0.02 -7.31 12.76
C ARG A 66 1.06 -7.50 11.64
N LEU A 67 1.75 -6.45 11.24
CA LEU A 67 2.71 -6.51 10.15
C LEU A 67 4.04 -7.12 10.63
N SER A 68 4.48 -8.19 9.99
CA SER A 68 5.77 -8.79 10.31
C SER A 68 6.93 -7.90 9.83
N PHE A 69 8.08 -8.04 10.49
CA PHE A 69 9.31 -7.37 10.06
C PHE A 69 9.70 -7.72 8.61
N ALA A 70 9.46 -8.97 8.18
CA ALA A 70 9.73 -9.39 6.81
C ALA A 70 8.88 -8.64 5.78
N GLN A 71 7.58 -8.46 6.06
CA GLN A 71 6.68 -7.67 5.22
C GLN A 71 7.08 -6.19 5.19
N LEU A 72 7.45 -5.64 6.35
CA LEU A 72 7.95 -4.27 6.44
C LEU A 72 9.19 -4.08 5.56
N LYS A 73 10.20 -4.94 5.72
CA LYS A 73 11.44 -4.93 4.93
C LYS A 73 11.15 -5.03 3.44
N HIS A 74 10.17 -5.84 3.05
CA HIS A 74 9.78 -6.00 1.66
C HIS A 74 9.21 -4.70 1.07
N ILE A 75 8.23 -4.08 1.75
CA ILE A 75 7.64 -2.79 1.32
C ILE A 75 8.71 -1.70 1.25
N THR A 76 9.59 -1.66 2.25
CA THR A 76 10.69 -0.68 2.30
C THR A 76 11.62 -0.84 1.09
N GLY A 77 11.97 -2.09 0.75
CA GLY A 77 12.80 -2.39 -0.41
C GLY A 77 12.13 -2.04 -1.74
N LEU A 78 10.81 -2.20 -1.84
CA LEU A 78 10.04 -1.80 -3.02
C LEU A 78 10.14 -0.29 -3.24
N LEU A 79 9.92 0.52 -2.20
CA LEU A 79 10.05 1.98 -2.29
C LEU A 79 11.48 2.42 -2.65
N GLN A 80 12.49 1.79 -2.05
CA GLN A 80 13.90 2.08 -2.37
C GLN A 80 14.26 1.78 -3.83
N LYS A 81 13.73 0.68 -4.40
CA LYS A 81 13.90 0.35 -5.83
C LYS A 81 13.33 1.42 -6.75
N GLN A 82 12.37 2.20 -6.27
CA GLN A 82 11.78 3.33 -6.98
C GLN A 82 12.48 4.67 -6.71
N GLY A 83 13.62 4.65 -6.03
CA GLY A 83 14.37 5.86 -5.68
C GLY A 83 13.84 6.59 -4.45
N ILE A 84 12.83 6.04 -3.77
CA ILE A 84 12.25 6.64 -2.56
C ILE A 84 13.06 6.19 -1.35
N ASN A 85 14.07 6.99 -1.02
CA ASN A 85 14.98 6.72 0.11
C ASN A 85 14.64 7.53 1.38
N ARG A 86 13.68 8.45 1.28
CA ARG A 86 13.20 9.26 2.40
C ARG A 86 11.71 9.01 2.58
N PHE A 87 11.35 8.37 3.69
CA PHE A 87 9.97 8.12 4.08
C PHE A 87 9.86 8.11 5.60
N SER A 88 8.69 8.48 6.11
CA SER A 88 8.37 8.39 7.53
C SER A 88 7.74 7.04 7.81
N LEU A 89 8.35 6.23 8.67
CA LEU A 89 7.75 5.00 9.15
C LEU A 89 7.10 5.22 10.52
N LEU A 90 5.78 5.08 10.57
CA LEU A 90 4.97 5.12 11.77
C LEU A 90 4.62 3.69 12.17
N THR A 91 5.28 3.19 13.21
CA THR A 91 4.95 1.91 13.83
C THR A 91 4.22 2.14 15.13
N ASP A 92 3.20 1.34 15.40
CA ASP A 92 2.53 1.29 16.70
C ASP A 92 3.39 0.47 17.70
N ALA A 93 4.60 0.97 17.98
CA ALA A 93 5.56 0.33 18.87
C ALA A 93 5.15 0.56 20.34
N GLN A 94 5.11 -0.52 21.14
CA GLN A 94 5.03 -0.36 22.58
C GLN A 94 6.31 0.30 23.10
N SER A 95 6.14 1.33 23.93
CA SER A 95 7.10 1.66 24.97
C SER A 95 7.21 0.43 25.88
N TYR A 96 8.37 -0.23 25.84
CA TYR A 96 8.74 -1.24 26.85
C TYR A 96 8.99 -0.58 28.20
#